data_AF-A0A964PEP4-F1
#
_entry.id   AF-A0A964PEP4-F1
#
_cell.length_a   1.000
_cell.length_b   1.000
_cell.length_c   1.000
_cell.angle_alpha   90.00
_cell.angle_beta   90.00
_cell.angle_gamma   90.00
#
_symmetry.space_group_name_H-M   'P 1'
#
loop_
_entity.id
_entity.type
_entity.pdbx_description
1 polymer ?
#
loop_
_entity_poly.entity_id
_entity_poly.type
_entity_poly.pdbx_seq_one_letter_code
_entity_poly.pdbx_strand_id
1 'polypeptide(L)' 'MSHSTLAILISGGLDSAILLGDALRCGESVVPIYVSCGLTWEAVELAYLHRYLDALRCAELMP' A
#
# COMPACT_ATOMS: atom_id res chain seq x y z
N MET A 1 19.79 -4.67 -14.43
CA MET A 1 18.41 -5.20 -14.56
C MET A 1 17.47 -4.05 -14.26
N SER A 2 16.48 -3.80 -15.11
CA SER A 2 15.48 -2.75 -14.87
C SER A 2 14.69 -3.11 -13.62
N HIS A 3 14.88 -2.41 -12.51
CA HIS A 3 13.98 -2.53 -11.36
C HIS A 3 12.64 -1.93 -11.78
N SER A 4 11.68 -2.78 -12.13
CA SER A 4 10.32 -2.34 -12.40
C SER A 4 9.64 -2.04 -11.07
N THR A 5 9.21 -0.80 -10.87
CA THR A 5 8.37 -0.44 -9.73
C THR A 5 6.99 -1.06 -9.89
N LEU A 6 6.48 -1.71 -8.85
CA LEU A 6 5.14 -2.27 -8.79
C LEU A 6 4.16 -1.24 -8.21
N ALA A 7 3.11 -0.91 -8.97
CA ALA A 7 2.01 -0.11 -8.45
C ALA A 7 0.90 -1.04 -7.92
N ILE A 8 0.44 -0.82 -6.68
CA ILE A 8 -0.63 -1.59 -6.06
C ILE A 8 -1.80 -0.67 -5.74
N LEU A 9 -2.98 -0.98 -6.28
CA LEU A 9 -4.22 -0.37 -5.80
C LEU A 9 -4.53 -0.92 -4.40
N ILE A 10 -4.48 -0.02 -3.41
CA ILE A 10 -4.73 -0.36 -2.01
C ILE A 10 -6.07 0.22 -1.58
N SER A 11 -6.92 -0.61 -0.99
CA SER A 11 -8.24 -0.22 -0.48
C SER A 11 -8.30 -0.19 1.04
N GLY A 12 -7.23 -0.61 1.74
CA GLY A 12 -7.29 -0.89 3.18
C GLY A 12 -7.89 -2.26 3.53
N GLY A 13 -8.40 -3.01 2.54
CA GLY A 13 -8.83 -4.39 2.71
C GLY A 13 -7.65 -5.36 2.81
N LEU A 14 -7.90 -6.52 3.46
CA LEU A 14 -6.91 -7.54 3.77
C LEU A 14 -6.10 -8.00 2.55
N ASP A 15 -6.76 -8.27 1.42
CA ASP A 15 -6.09 -8.81 0.23
C ASP A 15 -5.05 -7.84 -0.33
N SER A 16 -5.43 -6.56 -0.48
CA SER A 16 -4.52 -5.52 -0.96
C SER A 16 -3.38 -5.25 0.02
N ALA A 17 -3.64 -5.36 1.33
CA ALA A 17 -2.62 -5.26 2.36
C ALA A 17 -1.61 -6.42 2.25
N ILE A 18 -2.08 -7.66 2.21
CA ILE A 18 -1.23 -8.85 2.09
C ILE A 18 -0.39 -8.78 0.81
N LEU A 19 -0.99 -8.41 -0.32
CA LEU A 19 -0.26 -8.27 -1.59
C LEU A 19 0.90 -7.27 -1.48
N LEU A 20 0.65 -6.10 -0.86
CA LEU A 20 1.70 -5.11 -0.61
C LEU A 20 2.80 -5.66 0.30
N GLY A 21 2.44 -6.30 1.41
CA GLY A 21 3.41 -6.87 2.35
C GLY A 21 4.23 -8.01 1.75
N ASP A 22 3.64 -8.82 0.87
CA ASP A 22 4.32 -9.89 0.15
C ASP A 22 5.28 -9.34 -0.91
N ALA A 23 4.87 -8.35 -1.69
CA ALA A 23 5.73 -7.68 -2.67
C ALA A 23 6.95 -7.02 -2.01
N LEU A 24 6.75 -6.29 -0.90
CA LEU A 24 7.86 -5.71 -0.12
C LEU A 24 8.80 -6.79 0.41
N ARG A 25 8.27 -7.90 0.92
CA ARG A 25 9.08 -9.04 1.37
C ARG A 25 9.89 -9.70 0.25
N CYS A 26 9.39 -9.66 -0.98
CA CYS A 26 10.09 -10.14 -2.17
C CYS A 26 11.14 -9.14 -2.70
N GLY A 27 11.29 -7.97 -2.06
CA GLY A 27 12.25 -6.94 -2.44
C GLY A 27 11.79 -6.07 -3.61
N GLU A 28 10.49 -6.07 -3.92
CA GLU A 28 9.93 -5.19 -4.95
C GLU A 28 9.78 -3.77 -4.44
N SER A 29 10.14 -2.77 -5.27
CA SER A 29 9.81 -1.39 -4.99
C SER A 29 8.34 -1.14 -5.28
N VAL A 30 7.56 -0.80 -4.25
CA VAL A 30 6.09 -0.72 -4.32
C VAL A 30 5.61 0.71 -4.15
N VAL A 31 4.73 1.16 -5.04
CA VAL A 31 3.96 2.41 -4.92
C VAL A 31 2.51 2.06 -4.58
N PRO A 32 2.03 2.33 -3.34
CA PRO A 32 0.64 2.16 -2.98
C PRO A 32 -0.22 3.29 -3.58
N ILE A 33 -1.35 2.93 -4.20
CA ILE A 33 -2.29 3.89 -4.80
C ILE A 33 -3.67 3.68 -4.16
N TYR A 34 -4.11 4.68 -3.42
CA TYR A 34 -5.47 4.73 -2.87
C TYR A 34 -6.38 5.55 -3.80
N VAL A 35 -7.58 5.05 -4.11
CA VAL A 35 -8.56 5.76 -4.95
C VAL A 35 -9.72 6.24 -4.08
N SER A 36 -9.78 7.54 -3.82
CA SER A 36 -10.90 8.18 -3.11
C SER A 36 -12.17 8.13 -3.97
N CYS A 37 -13.23 7.59 -3.38
CA CYS A 37 -14.55 7.40 -3.98
C CYS A 37 -15.66 8.21 -3.26
N GLY A 38 -15.34 8.90 -2.16
CA GLY A 38 -16.28 9.70 -1.39
C GLY A 38 -17.22 8.87 -0.50
N LEU A 39 -16.77 7.70 -0.04
CA LEU A 39 -17.58 6.82 0.81
C LEU A 39 -17.63 7.33 2.26
N THR A 40 -18.72 7.04 2.98
CA THR A 40 -18.95 7.52 4.35
C THR A 40 -17.84 7.13 5.34
N TRP A 41 -17.16 6.00 5.11
CA TRP A 41 -16.11 5.48 5.99
C TRP A 41 -14.69 5.78 5.50
N GLU A 42 -14.55 6.53 4.41
CA GLU A 42 -13.26 6.73 3.74
C GLU A 42 -12.20 7.36 4.65
N ALA A 43 -12.61 8.33 5.47
CA ALA A 43 -11.70 9.01 6.38
C ALA A 43 -11.07 8.07 7.43
N VAL A 44 -11.84 7.12 7.96
CA VAL A 44 -11.30 6.13 8.92
C VAL A 44 -10.49 5.06 8.20
N GLU A 45 -10.92 4.61 7.03
CA GLU A 45 -10.16 3.67 6.19
C GLU A 45 -8.77 4.23 5.88
N LEU A 46 -8.69 5.48 5.42
CA LEU A 46 -7.44 6.14 5.09
C LEU A 46 -6.55 6.34 6.34
N ALA A 47 -7.13 6.64 7.51
CA ALA A 47 -6.37 6.76 8.75
C ALA A 47 -5.72 5.44 9.18
N TYR A 48 -6.42 4.30 9.06
CA TYR A 48 -5.84 2.98 9.35
C TYR A 48 -4.88 2.51 8.26
N LEU A 49 -5.14 2.85 7.00
CA LEU A 49 -4.22 2.60 5.90
C LEU A 49 -2.87 3.30 6.12
N HIS A 50 -2.87 4.58 6.49
CA HIS A 50 -1.62 5.28 6.83
C HIS A 50 -0.85 4.57 7.96
N ARG A 51 -1.54 4.16 9.04
CA ARG A 51 -0.92 3.42 10.14
C ARG A 51 -0.31 2.09 9.68
N TYR A 52 -0.95 1.41 8.75
CA TYR A 52 -0.45 0.17 8.17
C TYR A 52 0.82 0.42 7.34
N LEU A 53 0.80 1.42 6.45
CA LEU A 53 1.96 1.78 5.62
C LEU A 53 3.15 2.24 6.49
N ASP A 54 2.88 3.02 7.55
CA ASP A 54 3.90 3.43 8.52
C ASP A 54 4.52 2.23 9.25
N ALA A 55 3.73 1.20 9.56
CA ALA A 55 4.22 -0.02 10.21
C ALA A 55 5.09 -0.88 9.27
N LEU A 56 4.94 -0.73 7.96
CA LEU A 56 5.71 -1.44 6.93
C LEU A 56 6.85 -0.63 6.34
N ARG A 57 7.14 0.55 6.89
CA ARG A 57 8.11 1.48 6.32
C ARG A 57 9.48 0.83 6.12
N CYS A 58 9.90 0.75 4.87
CA CYS A 58 11.21 0.25 4.44
C CYS A 58 11.70 1.05 3.23
N ALA A 59 12.89 0.73 2.68
CA ALA A 59 13.45 1.46 1.54
C ALA A 59 12.69 1.22 0.24
N GLU A 60 12.01 0.08 0.15
CA GLU A 60 11.28 -0.40 -1.01
C GLU A 60 9.83 0.10 -1.04
N LEU A 61 9.29 0.56 0.10
CA LEU A 61 7.98 1.21 0.17
C LEU A 61 8.13 2.67 -0.27
N MET A 62 7.63 2.96 -1.47
CA MET A 62 7.64 4.30 -2.05
C MET A 62 6.46 5.14 -1.53
N PRO A 63 6.54 6.49 -1.65
CA PRO A 63 5.50 7.40 -1.20
C PRO A 63 4.13 7.16 -1.83
#